data_AF-A0A7S3B5B5-F1
#
_entry.id   AF-A0A7S3B5B5-F1
#
_cell.length_a   1.000
_cell.length_b   1.000
_cell.length_c   1.000
_cell.angle_alpha   90.00
_cell.angle_beta   90.00
_cell.angle_gamma   90.00
#
_symmetry.space_group_name_H-M   'P 1'
#
loop_
_entity.id
_entity.type
_entity.pdbx_description
1 polymer ?
#
loop_
_entity_poly.entity_id
_entity_poly.type
_entity_poly.pdbx_seq_one_letter_code
_entity_poly.pdbx_strand_id
1 'polypeptide(L)'
;MARAARAESPGVSIEAPPVSIEAPPMNAQAPNVTTAGPPLAARAEGLAASRTEELVAEVLSRSVAAQEVADGPKIIAAPEDANQTCLSFNRQYCPPLNLSIQSRDEQRQTHRFCSGYVKRERDLPTDATFCGQRLRRTNPCWVQDGVTSCLPHFFILGEMKCGTTTLYQLLDKHPQVVAPLTKEPRFLQQGRFSQTSLSRYAVNFRPAAAIPDSVTFDASPVYFRSPVARTWLRQWLPASRLVLL
;
A
#
# COMPACT_ATOMS: atom_id res chain seq x y z
N MET A 1 -37.60 52.12 14.02
CA MET A 1 -38.15 50.77 13.75
C MET A 1 -38.88 50.81 12.42
N ALA A 2 -38.28 50.28 11.37
CA ALA A 2 -38.90 50.17 10.04
C ALA A 2 -38.65 48.75 9.53
N ARG A 3 -39.73 47.99 9.32
CA ARG A 3 -39.74 46.62 8.80
C ARG A 3 -39.46 46.65 7.31
N ALA A 4 -38.43 45.93 6.86
CA ALA A 4 -38.27 45.55 5.46
C ALA A 4 -38.94 44.17 5.26
N ALA A 5 -39.87 44.11 4.32
CA ALA A 5 -40.58 42.90 3.90
C ALA A 5 -39.63 41.96 3.13
N ARG A 6 -39.68 40.67 3.47
CA ARG A 6 -38.95 39.59 2.79
C ARG A 6 -39.85 39.05 1.68
N ALA A 7 -39.36 39.06 0.44
CA ALA A 7 -40.03 38.41 -0.68
C ALA A 7 -39.90 36.89 -0.56
N GLU A 8 -41.02 36.17 -0.57
CA GLU A 8 -41.07 34.70 -0.62
C GLU A 8 -41.14 34.24 -2.08
N SER A 9 -40.31 33.26 -2.43
CA SER A 9 -40.37 32.51 -3.70
C SER A 9 -41.20 31.24 -3.48
N PRO A 10 -42.05 30.80 -4.43
CA PRO A 10 -42.88 29.61 -4.22
C PRO A 10 -42.02 28.34 -4.37
N GLY A 11 -41.96 27.56 -3.29
CA GLY A 11 -41.38 26.21 -3.29
C GLY A 11 -42.35 25.22 -3.92
N VAL A 12 -41.91 24.54 -4.98
CA VAL A 12 -42.60 23.37 -5.54
C VAL A 12 -42.30 22.18 -4.64
N SER A 13 -43.33 21.70 -3.93
CA SER A 13 -43.28 20.45 -3.16
C SER A 13 -43.68 19.29 -4.07
N ILE A 14 -42.79 18.31 -4.20
CA ILE A 14 -43.08 17.04 -4.89
C ILE A 14 -43.25 16.00 -3.79
N GLU A 15 -44.50 15.62 -3.48
CA GLU A 15 -44.78 14.48 -2.60
C GLU A 15 -44.55 13.18 -3.37
N ALA A 16 -43.66 12.33 -2.85
CA ALA A 16 -43.51 10.95 -3.31
C ALA A 16 -44.43 10.03 -2.46
N PRO A 17 -45.14 9.05 -3.05
CA PRO A 17 -46.02 8.15 -2.30
C PRO A 17 -45.22 7.15 -1.45
N PRO A 18 -45.79 6.65 -0.34
CA PRO A 18 -45.09 5.75 0.57
C PRO A 18 -44.93 4.36 -0.06
N VAL A 19 -43.69 3.87 -0.11
CA VAL A 19 -43.37 2.48 -0.43
C VAL A 19 -43.16 1.72 0.88
N SER A 20 -44.13 0.88 1.25
CA SER A 20 -44.00 -0.09 2.33
C SER A 20 -43.11 -1.24 1.87
N ILE A 21 -42.00 -1.47 2.58
CA ILE A 21 -41.14 -2.66 2.38
C ILE A 21 -41.43 -3.61 3.55
N GLU A 22 -42.22 -4.65 3.30
CA GLU A 22 -42.30 -5.81 4.18
C GLU A 22 -41.04 -6.68 3.98
N ALA A 23 -40.37 -7.03 5.08
CA ALA A 23 -39.24 -7.93 5.09
C ALA A 23 -39.71 -9.40 4.98
N PRO A 24 -39.07 -10.26 4.18
CA PRO A 24 -39.43 -11.68 4.10
C PRO A 24 -38.98 -12.43 5.36
N PRO A 25 -39.73 -13.45 5.82
CA PRO A 25 -39.43 -14.18 7.04
C PRO A 25 -38.18 -15.06 6.88
N MET A 26 -37.31 -15.02 7.89
CA MET A 26 -36.25 -15.99 8.10
C MET A 26 -36.87 -17.37 8.36
N ASN A 27 -36.61 -18.35 7.49
CA ASN A 27 -36.83 -19.75 7.81
C ASN A 27 -35.51 -20.48 8.02
N ALA A 28 -35.32 -21.00 9.23
CA ALA A 28 -34.19 -21.79 9.64
C ALA A 28 -34.49 -23.27 9.41
N GLN A 29 -33.83 -23.88 8.44
CA GLN A 29 -33.65 -25.34 8.39
C GLN A 29 -32.35 -25.69 7.68
N ALA A 30 -31.44 -26.32 8.42
CA ALA A 30 -30.28 -27.02 7.88
C ALA A 30 -30.68 -28.47 7.56
N PRO A 31 -30.19 -29.06 6.45
CA PRO A 31 -30.15 -30.51 6.32
C PRO A 31 -28.71 -31.06 6.28
N ASN A 32 -28.61 -32.19 6.95
CA ASN A 32 -27.50 -33.09 7.22
C ASN A 32 -26.36 -33.23 6.19
N VAL A 33 -25.15 -33.24 6.76
CA VAL A 33 -23.94 -33.89 6.26
C VAL A 33 -24.21 -35.37 5.94
N THR A 34 -23.81 -35.81 4.75
CA THR A 34 -23.54 -37.23 4.49
C THR A 34 -22.17 -37.36 3.83
N THR A 35 -21.30 -38.12 4.51
CA THR A 35 -19.95 -38.50 4.13
C THR A 35 -19.98 -39.72 3.20
N ALA A 36 -19.43 -39.64 1.99
CA ALA A 36 -18.86 -40.78 1.25
C ALA A 36 -18.15 -40.33 -0.04
N GLY A 37 -16.82 -40.42 -0.05
CA GLY A 37 -15.99 -40.37 -1.26
C GLY A 37 -14.67 -41.12 -0.97
N PRO A 38 -14.22 -42.02 -1.86
CA PRO A 38 -13.17 -43.00 -1.55
C PRO A 38 -11.75 -42.39 -1.56
N PRO A 39 -10.75 -43.03 -0.90
CA PRO A 39 -9.40 -42.52 -0.85
C PRO A 39 -8.64 -42.89 -2.13
N LEU A 40 -7.94 -41.92 -2.72
CA LEU A 40 -6.85 -42.20 -3.65
C LEU A 40 -5.56 -41.58 -3.09
N ALA A 41 -4.86 -42.39 -2.30
CA ALA A 41 -3.43 -42.28 -2.14
C ALA A 41 -2.78 -43.22 -3.17
N ALA A 42 -2.00 -42.67 -4.11
CA ALA A 42 -0.75 -43.26 -4.61
C ALA A 42 -0.16 -42.43 -5.76
N ARG A 43 1.13 -42.06 -5.55
CA ARG A 43 2.18 -41.86 -6.55
C ARG A 43 2.18 -40.58 -7.39
N ALA A 44 3.07 -39.67 -7.03
CA ALA A 44 4.14 -39.23 -7.92
C ALA A 44 5.30 -38.69 -7.06
N GLU A 45 6.37 -39.48 -6.96
CA GLU A 45 7.68 -39.00 -6.55
C GLU A 45 8.24 -38.07 -7.64
N GLY A 46 9.02 -37.07 -7.21
CA GLY A 46 9.98 -36.38 -8.08
C GLY A 46 9.43 -35.21 -8.89
N LEU A 47 9.35 -34.03 -8.28
CA LEU A 47 9.46 -32.77 -9.01
C LEU A 47 10.59 -31.97 -8.37
N ALA A 48 11.76 -32.02 -9.00
CA ALA A 48 12.87 -31.13 -8.70
C ALA A 48 12.37 -29.68 -8.81
N ALA A 49 12.60 -28.88 -7.77
CA ALA A 49 12.31 -27.45 -7.80
C ALA A 49 12.92 -26.85 -9.08
N SER A 50 12.12 -26.08 -9.82
CA SER A 50 12.60 -25.47 -11.05
C SER A 50 13.79 -24.57 -10.72
N ARG A 51 14.81 -24.56 -11.59
CA ARG A 51 16.04 -23.76 -11.44
C ARG A 51 15.77 -22.27 -11.16
N THR A 52 14.58 -21.79 -11.52
CA THR A 52 14.05 -20.46 -11.19
C THR A 52 13.61 -20.29 -9.74
N GLU A 53 12.98 -21.29 -9.10
CA GLU A 53 12.64 -21.21 -7.67
C GLU A 53 13.88 -21.27 -6.80
N GLU A 54 14.88 -22.06 -7.21
CA GLU A 54 16.17 -22.14 -6.54
C GLU A 54 16.97 -20.83 -6.70
N LEU A 55 16.92 -20.22 -7.90
CA LEU A 55 17.52 -18.90 -8.15
C LEU A 55 16.80 -17.78 -7.41
N VAL A 56 15.46 -17.84 -7.26
CA VAL A 56 14.69 -16.87 -6.49
C VAL A 56 14.97 -17.04 -4.99
N ALA A 57 15.05 -18.27 -4.49
CA ALA A 57 15.44 -18.54 -3.11
C ALA A 57 16.90 -18.11 -2.83
N GLU A 58 17.80 -18.31 -3.78
CA GLU A 58 19.22 -17.92 -3.68
C GLU A 58 19.43 -16.40 -3.85
N VAL A 59 18.67 -15.73 -4.72
CA VAL A 59 18.65 -14.27 -4.82
C VAL A 59 17.98 -13.67 -3.59
N LEU A 60 16.90 -14.25 -3.06
CA LEU A 60 16.28 -13.81 -1.81
C LEU A 60 17.24 -14.00 -0.62
N SER A 61 17.96 -15.13 -0.53
CA SER A 61 18.94 -15.36 0.54
C SER A 61 20.17 -14.45 0.42
N ARG A 62 20.66 -14.18 -0.81
CA ARG A 62 21.73 -13.21 -1.07
C ARG A 62 21.27 -11.75 -0.93
N SER A 63 19.98 -11.46 -1.10
CA SER A 63 19.39 -10.12 -0.90
C SER A 63 19.04 -9.86 0.56
N VAL A 64 18.78 -10.90 1.35
CA VAL A 64 18.76 -10.84 2.83
C VAL A 64 20.18 -10.57 3.34
N ALA A 65 21.22 -11.09 2.68
CA ALA A 65 22.62 -10.79 2.98
C ALA A 65 23.08 -9.37 2.59
N ALA A 66 22.24 -8.55 1.94
CA ALA A 66 22.49 -7.11 1.78
C ALA A 66 21.89 -6.34 2.97
N GLN A 67 22.68 -6.28 4.05
CA GLN A 67 22.46 -5.53 5.29
C GLN A 67 21.29 -5.99 6.17
N GLU A 68 21.47 -7.16 6.78
CA GLU A 68 21.22 -7.29 8.21
C GLU A 68 22.33 -6.53 8.97
N VAL A 69 22.09 -5.24 9.23
CA VAL A 69 22.72 -4.61 10.39
C VAL A 69 21.83 -5.00 11.57
N ALA A 70 22.32 -5.94 12.37
CA ALA A 70 21.73 -6.43 13.62
C ALA A 70 21.73 -5.36 14.75
N ASP A 71 21.56 -4.10 14.37
CA ASP A 71 21.47 -2.94 15.25
C ASP A 71 20.13 -2.30 14.90
N GLY A 72 19.20 -2.26 15.87
CA GLY A 72 17.91 -1.57 15.69
C GLY A 72 18.12 -0.18 15.09
N PRO A 73 17.13 0.38 14.37
CA PRO A 73 17.33 1.60 13.60
C PRO A 73 17.87 2.72 14.52
N LYS A 74 19.17 3.02 14.41
CA LYS A 74 19.75 4.18 15.07
C LYS A 74 19.04 5.39 14.49
N ILE A 75 18.26 6.05 15.34
CA ILE A 75 17.62 7.32 15.03
C ILE A 75 18.75 8.33 14.87
N ILE A 76 19.21 8.52 13.64
CA ILE A 76 20.10 9.65 13.33
C ILE A 76 19.17 10.84 13.29
N ALA A 77 19.33 11.77 14.24
CA ALA A 77 18.64 13.05 14.18
C ALA A 77 18.82 13.63 12.77
N ALA A 78 17.73 14.13 12.18
CA ALA A 78 17.86 14.90 10.94
C ALA A 78 18.91 15.97 11.18
N PRO A 79 19.78 16.29 10.21
CA PRO A 79 20.33 17.63 10.19
C PRO A 79 19.13 18.59 10.23
N GLU A 80 19.03 19.41 11.28
CA GLU A 80 17.88 20.29 11.55
C GLU A 80 17.67 21.33 10.42
N ASP A 81 18.67 21.49 9.54
CA ASP A 81 18.72 22.50 8.48
C ASP A 81 18.65 21.94 7.04
N ALA A 82 18.34 20.66 6.85
CA ALA A 82 18.17 20.12 5.50
C ALA A 82 16.81 20.55 4.92
N ASN A 83 16.81 21.68 4.20
CA ASN A 83 15.70 22.15 3.37
C ASN A 83 15.39 21.04 2.33
N GLN A 84 14.47 20.13 2.66
CA GLN A 84 14.13 19.00 1.79
C GLN A 84 13.46 19.56 0.53
N THR A 85 14.13 19.46 -0.61
CA THR A 85 13.61 19.89 -1.91
C THR A 85 13.06 18.71 -2.73
N CYS A 86 13.22 17.48 -2.24
CA CYS A 86 12.81 16.27 -2.93
C CYS A 86 12.19 15.25 -1.96
N LEU A 87 11.36 14.36 -2.51
CA LEU A 87 10.71 13.29 -1.77
C LEU A 87 11.67 12.10 -1.63
N SER A 88 12.13 11.84 -0.41
CA SER A 88 13.26 10.94 -0.15
C SER A 88 12.85 9.52 0.23
N PHE A 89 13.70 8.55 -0.15
CA PHE A 89 13.61 7.16 0.27
C PHE A 89 14.44 6.84 1.52
N ASN A 90 15.15 7.82 2.10
CA ASN A 90 16.04 7.59 3.24
C ASN A 90 15.23 7.14 4.47
N ARG A 91 15.52 5.92 4.93
CA ARG A 91 14.84 5.28 6.07
C ARG A 91 15.22 5.90 7.41
N GLN A 92 16.35 6.60 7.49
CA GLN A 92 16.76 7.29 8.70
C GLN A 92 15.82 8.44 9.04
N TYR A 93 15.11 9.00 8.05
CA TYR A 93 14.12 10.06 8.25
C TYR A 93 12.85 9.56 8.94
N CYS A 94 12.41 8.36 8.59
CA CYS A 94 11.26 7.73 9.23
C CYS A 94 11.46 6.22 9.24
N PRO A 95 12.09 5.69 10.31
CA PRO A 95 12.37 4.27 10.43
C PRO A 95 11.08 3.42 10.35
N PRO A 96 11.13 2.20 9.79
CA PRO A 96 9.96 1.33 9.77
C PRO A 96 9.50 0.96 11.18
N LEU A 97 8.19 0.73 11.34
CA LEU A 97 7.65 0.18 12.58
C LEU A 97 7.71 -1.34 12.52
N ASN A 98 8.27 -1.96 13.54
CA ASN A 98 8.23 -3.40 13.75
C ASN A 98 7.38 -3.70 14.98
N LEU A 99 6.11 -4.02 14.76
CA LEU A 99 5.13 -4.22 15.82
C LEU A 99 5.39 -5.47 16.67
N SER A 100 6.16 -6.42 16.15
CA SER A 100 6.49 -7.67 16.85
C SER A 100 7.68 -7.53 17.81
N ILE A 101 8.55 -6.54 17.56
CA ILE A 101 9.78 -6.34 18.33
C ILE A 101 9.70 -5.07 19.19
N GLN A 102 9.08 -4.00 18.68
CA GLN A 102 9.02 -2.72 19.38
C GLN A 102 7.92 -2.72 20.44
N SER A 103 8.27 -2.29 21.65
CA SER A 103 7.33 -1.88 22.69
C SER A 103 6.45 -0.70 22.25
N ARG A 104 5.36 -0.47 22.97
CA ARG A 104 4.46 0.66 22.71
C ARG A 104 5.17 2.02 22.84
N ASP A 105 6.13 2.13 23.74
CA ASP A 105 6.92 3.37 23.91
C ASP A 105 7.89 3.60 22.75
N GLU A 106 8.59 2.56 22.30
CA GLU A 106 9.46 2.65 21.11
C GLU A 106 8.66 3.01 19.86
N GLN A 107 7.47 2.41 19.69
CA GLN A 107 6.56 2.78 18.59
C GLN A 107 6.17 4.26 18.67
N ARG A 108 5.79 4.76 19.86
CA ARG A 108 5.46 6.18 20.08
C ARG A 108 6.63 7.10 19.77
N GLN A 109 7.83 6.77 20.24
CA GLN A 109 9.05 7.55 19.98
C GLN A 109 9.38 7.57 18.49
N THR A 110 9.29 6.43 17.81
CA THR A 110 9.51 6.31 16.36
C THR A 110 8.50 7.18 15.59
N HIS A 111 7.22 7.18 16.00
CA HIS A 111 6.21 8.05 15.41
C HIS A 111 6.47 9.53 15.66
N ARG A 112 6.81 9.92 16.90
CA ARG A 112 7.14 11.31 17.25
C ARG A 112 8.29 11.82 16.39
N PHE A 113 9.35 11.02 16.26
CA PHE A 113 10.50 11.35 15.42
C PHE A 113 10.11 11.52 13.94
N CYS A 114 9.35 10.56 13.40
CA CYS A 114 8.92 10.59 12.00
C CYS A 114 8.00 11.79 11.67
N SER A 115 7.23 12.30 12.64
CA SER A 115 6.21 13.33 12.40
C SER A 115 6.75 14.61 11.73
N GLY A 116 7.95 15.07 12.12
CA GLY A 116 8.58 16.24 11.50
C GLY A 116 8.92 16.04 10.03
N TYR A 117 9.36 14.83 9.66
CA TYR A 117 9.64 14.49 8.27
C TYR A 117 8.38 14.28 7.45
N VAL A 118 7.35 13.66 8.02
CA VAL A 118 6.05 13.53 7.35
C VAL A 118 5.53 14.90 6.98
N LYS A 119 5.59 15.87 7.91
CA LYS A 119 5.18 17.25 7.64
C LYS A 119 5.98 17.84 6.46
N ARG A 120 7.31 17.76 6.48
CA ARG A 120 8.16 18.25 5.39
C ARG A 120 7.84 17.61 4.03
N GLU A 121 7.61 16.30 3.98
CA GLU A 121 7.20 15.63 2.72
C GLU A 121 5.88 16.18 2.16
N ARG A 122 4.96 16.64 3.02
CA ARG A 122 3.67 17.19 2.58
C ARG A 122 3.76 18.66 2.19
N ASP A 123 4.72 19.37 2.76
CA ASP A 123 5.00 20.77 2.47
C ASP A 123 5.90 20.95 1.24
N LEU A 124 6.34 19.85 0.60
CA LEU A 124 7.09 19.90 -0.66
C LEU A 124 6.29 20.62 -1.77
N PRO A 125 6.96 21.45 -2.59
CA PRO A 125 6.29 22.16 -3.68
C PRO A 125 5.77 21.18 -4.74
N THR A 126 4.84 21.64 -5.57
CA THR A 126 4.16 20.78 -6.56
C THR A 126 5.07 20.28 -7.68
N ASP A 127 6.16 21.00 -7.96
CA ASP A 127 7.21 20.66 -8.91
C ASP A 127 8.37 19.85 -8.29
N ALA A 128 8.27 19.50 -7.00
CA ALA A 128 9.25 18.66 -6.34
C ALA A 128 9.35 17.28 -7.03
N THR A 129 10.55 16.72 -6.96
CA THR A 129 10.89 15.42 -7.57
C THR A 129 11.29 14.42 -6.49
N PHE A 130 11.42 13.15 -6.86
CA PHE A 130 12.02 12.16 -5.96
C PHE A 130 13.52 12.40 -5.84
N CYS A 131 14.06 12.18 -4.64
CA CYS A 131 15.50 12.22 -4.46
C CYS A 131 16.19 11.06 -5.20
N GLY A 132 17.43 11.29 -5.63
CA GLY A 132 18.27 10.28 -6.28
C GLY A 132 18.03 10.11 -7.78
N GLN A 133 18.68 9.12 -8.36
CA GLN A 133 18.64 8.87 -9.80
C GLN A 133 17.54 7.88 -10.18
N ARG A 134 16.66 8.26 -11.11
CA ARG A 134 15.63 7.36 -11.68
C ARG A 134 16.28 6.24 -12.49
N LEU A 135 15.91 4.99 -12.21
CA LEU A 135 16.33 3.82 -12.98
C LEU A 135 15.34 3.47 -14.10
N ARG A 136 15.86 2.98 -15.24
CA ARG A 136 15.04 2.41 -16.32
C ARG A 136 14.67 0.96 -15.97
N ARG A 137 13.62 0.80 -15.17
CA ARG A 137 13.05 -0.50 -14.77
C ARG A 137 11.54 -0.49 -14.98
N THR A 138 10.94 -1.67 -15.03
CA THR A 138 9.47 -1.84 -15.09
C THR A 138 8.81 -1.15 -13.91
N ASN A 139 9.26 -1.42 -12.69
CA ASN A 139 8.82 -0.68 -11.51
C ASN A 139 9.43 0.73 -11.48
N PRO A 140 8.71 1.74 -10.97
CA PRO A 140 9.30 3.03 -10.65
C PRO A 140 10.30 2.92 -9.50
N CYS A 141 11.59 2.95 -9.83
CA CYS A 141 12.73 2.82 -8.94
C CYS A 141 13.71 4.00 -9.02
N TRP A 142 14.34 4.30 -7.89
CA TRP A 142 15.39 5.30 -7.73
C TRP A 142 16.56 4.74 -6.92
N VAL A 143 17.76 5.26 -7.19
CA VAL A 143 18.94 5.03 -6.37
C VAL A 143 19.28 6.31 -5.62
N GLN A 144 19.29 6.22 -4.29
CA GLN A 144 19.69 7.30 -3.40
C GLN A 144 20.72 6.73 -2.42
N ASP A 145 21.90 7.36 -2.33
CA ASP A 145 22.98 6.95 -1.40
C ASP A 145 23.38 5.47 -1.56
N GLY A 146 23.41 4.97 -2.81
CA GLY A 146 23.69 3.57 -3.12
C GLY A 146 22.54 2.59 -2.86
N VAL A 147 21.42 3.04 -2.29
CA VAL A 147 20.26 2.20 -1.97
C VAL A 147 19.21 2.33 -3.07
N THR A 148 18.80 1.19 -3.65
CA THR A 148 17.68 1.14 -4.60
C THR A 148 16.35 1.01 -3.87
N SER A 149 15.41 1.91 -4.17
CA SER A 149 14.03 1.83 -3.69
C SER A 149 13.06 1.88 -4.87
N CYS A 150 12.03 1.04 -4.83
CA CYS A 150 11.00 0.98 -5.86
C CYS A 150 9.61 1.28 -5.26
N LEU A 151 8.71 1.72 -6.13
CA LEU A 151 7.30 1.94 -5.88
C LEU A 151 6.47 1.06 -6.82
N PRO A 152 5.15 0.91 -6.59
CA PRO A 152 4.28 0.08 -7.42
C PRO A 152 4.30 0.47 -8.90
N HIS A 153 4.36 -0.52 -9.78
CA HIS A 153 4.09 -0.33 -11.20
C HIS A 153 2.60 -0.01 -11.45
N PHE A 154 1.73 -0.64 -10.66
CA PHE A 154 0.28 -0.44 -10.73
C PHE A 154 -0.40 -0.49 -9.36
N PHE A 155 -1.61 0.05 -9.31
CA PHE A 155 -2.43 0.12 -8.10
C PHE A 155 -3.78 -0.54 -8.33
N ILE A 156 -4.19 -1.42 -7.41
CA ILE A 156 -5.55 -1.97 -7.35
C ILE A 156 -6.32 -1.11 -6.35
N LEU A 157 -7.20 -0.25 -6.85
CA LEU A 157 -7.79 0.83 -6.07
C LEU A 157 -9.02 0.43 -5.27
N GLY A 158 -9.69 -0.68 -5.60
CA GLY A 158 -10.94 -1.10 -4.96
C GLY A 158 -12.08 -1.35 -5.95
N GLU A 159 -13.33 -1.51 -5.48
CA GLU A 159 -13.81 -1.30 -4.08
C GLU A 159 -13.67 -2.53 -3.16
N MET A 160 -14.05 -2.37 -1.89
CA MET A 160 -14.11 -3.49 -0.94
C MET A 160 -15.19 -4.45 -1.39
N LYS A 161 -14.98 -5.76 -1.15
CA LYS A 161 -15.90 -6.84 -1.55
C LYS A 161 -16.04 -7.06 -3.07
N CYS A 162 -15.26 -6.38 -3.91
CA CYS A 162 -15.21 -6.61 -5.36
C CYS A 162 -14.19 -7.70 -5.81
N GLY A 163 -13.75 -8.58 -4.91
CA GLY A 163 -12.77 -9.62 -5.27
C GLY A 163 -11.31 -9.16 -5.37
N THR A 164 -10.97 -7.98 -4.84
CA THR A 164 -9.58 -7.46 -4.78
C THR A 164 -8.60 -8.42 -4.09
N THR A 165 -9.07 -9.18 -3.10
CA THR A 165 -8.26 -10.20 -2.42
C THR A 165 -8.01 -11.42 -3.33
N THR A 166 -9.01 -11.86 -4.08
CA THR A 166 -8.86 -12.93 -5.07
C THR A 166 -7.86 -12.51 -6.15
N LEU A 167 -8.01 -11.30 -6.70
CA LEU A 167 -7.06 -10.77 -7.68
C LEU A 167 -5.64 -10.68 -7.12
N TYR A 168 -5.47 -10.20 -5.89
CA TYR A 168 -4.17 -10.17 -5.20
C TYR A 168 -3.53 -11.57 -5.17
N GLN A 169 -4.28 -12.59 -4.74
CA GLN A 169 -3.78 -13.96 -4.62
C GLN A 169 -3.45 -14.60 -5.97
N LEU A 170 -4.17 -14.24 -7.04
CA LEU A 170 -3.86 -14.70 -8.39
C LEU A 170 -2.59 -14.05 -8.92
N LEU A 171 -2.41 -12.74 -8.68
CA LEU A 171 -1.21 -12.01 -9.10
C LEU A 171 0.04 -12.47 -8.35
N ASP A 172 -0.07 -12.74 -7.05
CA ASP A 172 1.06 -13.23 -6.22
C ASP A 172 1.64 -14.56 -6.72
N LYS A 173 0.85 -15.35 -7.46
CA LYS A 173 1.31 -16.60 -8.07
C LYS A 173 1.99 -16.42 -9.43
N HIS A 174 1.97 -15.22 -9.99
CA HIS A 174 2.52 -14.97 -11.32
C HIS A 174 4.05 -14.81 -11.25
N PRO A 175 4.84 -15.51 -12.09
CA PRO A 175 6.31 -15.58 -11.93
C PRO A 175 7.05 -14.25 -12.09
N GLN A 176 6.44 -13.27 -12.75
CA GLN A 176 7.01 -11.92 -12.91
C GLN A 176 6.51 -10.93 -11.85
N VAL A 177 5.56 -11.33 -11.01
CA VAL A 177 4.99 -10.47 -9.99
C VAL A 177 5.67 -10.76 -8.67
N VAL A 178 6.03 -9.70 -7.95
CA VAL A 178 6.52 -9.76 -6.59
C VAL A 178 5.54 -8.99 -5.72
N ALA A 179 4.86 -9.68 -4.83
CA ALA A 179 3.88 -9.05 -3.94
C ALA A 179 4.55 -8.11 -2.93
N PRO A 180 3.83 -7.06 -2.47
CA PRO A 180 4.32 -6.23 -1.38
C PRO A 180 4.40 -7.02 -0.07
N LEU A 181 5.36 -6.67 0.80
CA LEU A 181 5.54 -7.31 2.12
C LEU A 181 4.27 -7.29 2.98
N THR A 182 3.47 -6.23 2.85
CA THR A 182 2.19 -6.10 3.57
C THR A 182 1.07 -5.98 2.54
N LYS A 183 0.06 -6.84 2.63
CA LYS A 183 -1.21 -6.63 1.92
C LYS A 183 -1.87 -5.35 2.44
N GLU A 184 -2.40 -4.54 1.52
CA GLU A 184 -3.04 -3.26 1.84
C GLU A 184 -2.15 -2.33 2.71
N PRO A 185 -1.00 -1.83 2.18
CA PRO A 185 -0.16 -0.86 2.90
C PRO A 185 -0.92 0.38 3.36
N ARG A 186 -1.94 0.80 2.57
CA ARG A 186 -2.84 1.92 2.87
C ARG A 186 -2.12 3.25 3.11
N PHE A 187 -0.95 3.44 2.50
CA PHE A 187 -0.17 4.68 2.59
C PHE A 187 -0.99 5.90 2.17
N LEU A 188 -1.72 5.80 1.05
CA LEU A 188 -2.51 6.89 0.50
C LEU A 188 -3.91 7.00 1.13
N GLN A 189 -4.18 6.34 2.26
CA GLN A 189 -5.38 6.58 3.05
C GLN A 189 -5.18 7.83 3.91
N GLN A 190 -6.13 8.78 3.91
CA GLN A 190 -5.99 10.09 4.60
C GLN A 190 -5.35 10.02 6.00
N GLY A 191 -5.84 9.13 6.87
CA GLY A 191 -5.32 9.00 8.24
C GLY A 191 -3.94 8.36 8.35
N ARG A 192 -3.56 7.48 7.41
CA ARG A 192 -2.20 6.90 7.38
C ARG A 192 -1.20 7.84 6.72
N PHE A 193 -1.64 8.52 5.66
CA PHE A 193 -0.82 9.46 4.90
C PHE A 193 -0.28 10.62 5.76
N SER A 194 -1.05 11.05 6.76
CA SER A 194 -0.64 12.08 7.72
C SER A 194 0.30 11.57 8.82
N GLN A 195 0.52 10.26 8.93
CA GLN A 195 1.27 9.63 10.02
C GLN A 195 2.54 8.90 9.55
N THR A 196 2.76 8.80 8.25
CA THR A 196 3.86 8.03 7.68
C THR A 196 4.47 8.70 6.46
N SER A 197 5.72 8.36 6.16
CA SER A 197 6.52 8.89 5.06
C SER A 197 6.53 7.98 3.83
N LEU A 198 7.03 8.51 2.72
CA LEU A 198 7.37 7.71 1.53
C LEU A 198 8.39 6.62 1.88
N SER A 199 9.43 6.97 2.65
CA SER A 199 10.51 6.03 2.99
C SER A 199 9.99 4.79 3.73
N ARG A 200 9.00 4.94 4.62
CA ARG A 200 8.35 3.80 5.29
C ARG A 200 7.41 3.04 4.35
N TYR A 201 6.72 3.73 3.44
CA TYR A 201 5.90 3.08 2.43
C TYR A 201 6.72 2.20 1.48
N ALA A 202 7.85 2.71 0.99
CA ALA A 202 8.74 2.02 0.04
C ALA A 202 9.32 0.72 0.60
N VAL A 203 9.37 0.54 1.92
CA VAL A 203 9.80 -0.72 2.55
C VAL A 203 8.96 -1.91 2.06
N ASN A 204 7.67 -1.70 1.78
CA ASN A 204 6.78 -2.77 1.31
C ASN A 204 7.24 -3.38 -0.03
N PHE A 205 8.04 -2.66 -0.82
CA PHE A 205 8.45 -3.08 -2.17
C PHE A 205 9.94 -3.46 -2.24
N ARG A 206 10.60 -3.64 -1.10
CA ARG A 206 12.00 -4.10 -1.05
C ARG A 206 12.27 -5.39 -1.85
N PRO A 207 11.42 -6.44 -1.78
CA PRO A 207 11.65 -7.64 -2.57
C PRO A 207 11.71 -7.35 -4.07
N ALA A 208 10.79 -6.51 -4.58
CA ALA A 208 10.77 -6.10 -5.97
C ALA A 208 11.94 -5.17 -6.36
N ALA A 209 12.48 -4.41 -5.41
CA ALA A 209 13.69 -3.60 -5.65
C ALA A 209 14.94 -4.45 -5.86
N ALA A 210 15.01 -5.63 -5.24
CA ALA A 210 16.11 -6.58 -5.36
C ALA A 210 16.10 -7.38 -6.67
N ILE A 211 14.93 -7.51 -7.33
CA ILE A 211 14.75 -8.32 -8.54
C ILE A 211 14.50 -7.37 -9.73
N PRO A 212 15.50 -7.12 -10.60
CA PRO A 212 15.31 -6.37 -11.84
C PRO A 212 14.16 -6.94 -12.67
N ASP A 213 13.45 -6.06 -13.39
CA ASP A 213 12.35 -6.37 -14.31
C ASP A 213 11.11 -7.08 -13.72
N SER A 214 11.11 -7.37 -12.43
CA SER A 214 9.89 -7.76 -11.70
C SER A 214 8.83 -6.67 -11.71
N VAL A 215 7.59 -7.04 -11.42
CA VAL A 215 6.45 -6.13 -11.26
C VAL A 215 5.93 -6.21 -9.84
N THR A 216 5.78 -5.06 -9.18
CA THR A 216 5.11 -4.97 -7.87
C THR A 216 3.90 -4.06 -7.95
N PHE A 217 3.00 -4.22 -6.98
CA PHE A 217 1.74 -3.49 -6.92
C PHE A 217 1.36 -3.08 -5.50
N ASP A 218 0.46 -2.11 -5.38
CA ASP A 218 -0.26 -1.80 -4.13
C ASP A 218 -1.74 -2.10 -4.34
N ALA A 219 -2.25 -3.04 -3.55
CA ALA A 219 -3.67 -3.35 -3.51
C ALA A 219 -4.26 -2.83 -2.22
N SER A 220 -4.68 -1.57 -2.21
CA SER A 220 -5.36 -0.93 -1.09
C SER A 220 -6.74 -0.44 -1.56
N PRO A 221 -7.80 -1.26 -1.44
CA PRO A 221 -9.15 -0.94 -1.93
C PRO A 221 -9.77 0.36 -1.41
N VAL A 222 -9.19 0.91 -0.34
CA VAL A 222 -9.57 2.21 0.23
C VAL A 222 -9.13 3.40 -0.63
N TYR A 223 -8.23 3.20 -1.60
CA TYR A 223 -7.69 4.27 -2.43
C TYR A 223 -8.72 4.83 -3.42
N PHE A 224 -9.68 4.03 -3.89
CA PHE A 224 -10.72 4.50 -4.81
C PHE A 224 -11.46 5.73 -4.27
N ARG A 225 -11.75 5.76 -2.95
CA ARG A 225 -12.43 6.87 -2.27
C ARG A 225 -11.47 7.88 -1.65
N SER A 226 -10.15 7.73 -1.81
CA SER A 226 -9.17 8.60 -1.15
C SER A 226 -8.81 9.82 -2.00
N PRO A 227 -9.11 11.06 -1.55
CA PRO A 227 -8.64 12.26 -2.24
C PRO A 227 -7.11 12.35 -2.30
N VAL A 228 -6.43 11.85 -1.26
CA VAL A 228 -4.97 11.76 -1.19
C VAL A 228 -4.43 10.88 -2.31
N ALA A 229 -5.03 9.71 -2.55
CA ALA A 229 -4.55 8.84 -3.61
C ALA A 229 -4.68 9.53 -4.98
N ARG A 230 -5.79 10.22 -5.22
CA ARG A 230 -6.04 10.97 -6.46
C ARG A 230 -5.01 12.07 -6.71
N THR A 231 -4.67 12.87 -5.70
CA THR A 231 -3.71 13.96 -5.85
C THR A 231 -2.28 13.43 -5.92
N TRP A 232 -1.92 12.54 -5.00
CA TRP A 232 -0.57 12.02 -4.88
C TRP A 232 -0.14 11.20 -6.09
N LEU A 233 -0.99 10.28 -6.60
CA LEU A 233 -0.64 9.48 -7.78
C LEU A 233 -0.47 10.34 -9.03
N ARG A 234 -1.31 11.37 -9.22
CA ARG A 234 -1.19 12.29 -10.36
C ARG A 234 0.11 13.10 -10.32
N GLN A 235 0.51 13.54 -9.13
CA GLN A 235 1.75 14.31 -8.96
C GLN A 235 2.98 13.43 -9.09
N TRP A 236 3.03 12.33 -8.34
CA TRP A 236 4.26 11.59 -8.11
C TRP A 236 4.43 10.40 -9.05
N LEU A 237 3.35 9.74 -9.46
CA LEU A 237 3.40 8.56 -10.33
C LEU A 237 2.39 8.67 -11.48
N PRO A 238 2.49 9.71 -12.34
CA PRO A 238 1.49 9.95 -13.40
C PRO A 238 1.41 8.83 -14.44
N ALA A 239 2.47 8.03 -14.59
CA ALA A 239 2.51 6.88 -15.49
C ALA A 239 2.00 5.57 -14.86
N SER A 240 1.57 5.60 -13.59
CA SER A 240 1.07 4.40 -12.91
C SER A 240 -0.21 3.89 -13.55
N ARG A 241 -0.34 2.57 -13.63
CA ARG A 241 -1.58 1.92 -14.11
C ARG A 241 -2.53 1.72 -12.94
N LEU A 242 -3.82 1.97 -13.18
CA LEU A 242 -4.85 1.87 -12.16
C LEU A 242 -5.84 0.77 -12.56
N VAL A 243 -6.05 -0.18 -11.66
CA VAL A 243 -7.02 -1.28 -11.81
C VAL A 243 -8.17 -1.03 -10.84
N LEU A 244 -9.40 -1.06 -11.37
CA LEU A 244 -10.64 -0.91 -10.63
C LEU A 244 -11.49 -2.17 -10.80
N LEU A 245 -12.08 -2.65 -9.70
CA LEU A 245 -12.98 -3.81 -9.65
C LEU A 245 -14.35 -3.41 -9.10
#